data_AF-A0A0C3PJK0-F1
#
_entry.id   AF-A0A0C3PJK0-F1
#
_cell.length_a   1.000
_cell.length_b   1.000
_cell.length_c   1.000
_cell.angle_alpha   90.00
_cell.angle_beta   90.00
_cell.angle_gamma   90.00
#
_symmetry.space_group_name_H-M   'P 1'
#
loop_
_entity.id
_entity.type
_entity.pdbx_description
1 polymer ?
#
loop_
_entity_poly.entity_id
_entity_poly.type
_entity_poly.pdbx_seq_one_letter_code
_entity_poly.pdbx_strand_id
1 'polypeptide(L)'
;MKAKGYTRKEDVETVYANHEDEISELLLKLVIVHLREPLPQRFVVDEDEYAITAARKPWVYGKRIFILSWGEERILPCQDKWRFTFELHNANGR
;
A
#
# COMPACT_ATOMS: atom_id res chain seq x y z
N MET A 1 1.71 36.75 12.89
CA MET A 1 1.97 35.29 12.93
C MET A 1 1.64 34.73 11.55
N LYS A 2 2.64 34.30 10.79
CA LYS A 2 2.41 33.66 9.49
C LYS A 2 2.13 32.18 9.75
N ALA A 3 0.92 31.73 9.43
CA ALA A 3 0.66 30.29 9.31
C ALA A 3 1.62 29.76 8.24
N LYS A 4 2.52 28.84 8.63
CA LYS A 4 3.29 28.04 7.67
C LYS A 4 2.26 27.21 6.92
N GLY A 5 1.85 27.69 5.74
CA GLY A 5 1.14 26.86 4.79
C GLY A 5 2.15 25.82 4.30
N TYR A 6 2.07 24.61 4.84
CA TYR A 6 2.81 23.49 4.32
C TYR A 6 2.23 23.10 2.96
N THR A 7 3.11 22.74 2.03
CA THR A 7 2.74 22.37 0.67
C THR A 7 2.26 20.93 0.70
N ARG A 8 1.02 20.65 0.26
CA ARG A 8 0.30 19.34 0.32
C ARG A 8 1.13 18.07 0.06
N LYS A 9 2.25 18.16 -0.67
CA LYS A 9 3.16 17.05 -0.95
C LYS A 9 4.19 16.81 0.18
N GLU A 10 4.75 17.86 0.75
CA GLU A 10 5.70 17.79 1.87
C GLU A 10 5.02 17.22 3.13
N ASP A 11 3.72 17.49 3.30
CA ASP A 11 2.90 16.90 4.36
C ASP A 11 2.75 15.38 4.18
N VAL A 12 2.48 14.92 2.96
CA VAL A 12 2.31 13.48 2.67
C VAL A 12 3.60 12.72 2.92
N GLU A 13 4.74 13.24 2.45
CA GLU A 13 6.04 12.60 2.64
C GLU A 13 6.42 12.52 4.13
N THR A 14 6.18 13.59 4.89
CA THR A 14 6.49 13.63 6.33
C THR A 14 5.63 12.65 7.12
N VAL A 15 4.32 12.66 6.93
CA VAL A 15 3.42 11.74 7.64
C VAL A 15 3.69 10.29 7.23
N TYR A 16 3.91 10.02 5.93
CA TYR A 16 4.29 8.68 5.50
C TYR A 16 5.58 8.20 6.19
N ALA A 17 6.61 9.05 6.23
CA ALA A 17 7.87 8.69 6.89
C ALA A 17 7.71 8.42 8.39
N ASN A 18 6.82 9.15 9.07
CA ASN A 18 6.53 8.92 10.50
C ASN A 18 5.83 7.59 10.77
N HIS A 19 5.13 7.03 9.78
CA HIS A 19 4.39 5.77 9.89
C HIS A 19 4.97 4.65 9.01
N GLU A 20 6.15 4.84 8.40
CA GLU A 20 6.67 3.93 7.38
C GLU A 20 6.80 2.48 7.89
N ASP A 21 7.24 2.31 9.13
CA ASP A 21 7.39 1.00 9.77
C ASP A 21 6.03 0.29 9.96
N GLU A 22 5.03 1.01 10.48
CA GLU A 22 3.68 0.49 10.71
C GLU A 22 2.99 0.12 9.38
N ILE A 23 3.13 0.99 8.38
CA ILE A 23 2.61 0.77 7.03
C ILE A 23 3.28 -0.46 6.42
N SER A 24 4.61 -0.56 6.51
CA SER A 24 5.37 -1.70 5.99
C SER A 24 4.93 -3.01 6.64
N GLU A 25 4.74 -3.00 7.96
CA GLU A 25 4.26 -4.16 8.70
C GLU A 25 2.84 -4.56 8.27
N LEU A 26 1.93 -3.60 8.11
CA LEU A 26 0.58 -3.82 7.62
C LEU A 26 0.58 -4.47 6.24
N LEU A 27 1.36 -3.92 5.29
CA LEU A 27 1.47 -4.45 3.93
C LEU A 27 2.02 -5.87 3.92
N LEU A 28 3.02 -6.16 4.77
CA LEU A 28 3.59 -7.49 4.89
C LEU A 28 2.57 -8.50 5.45
N LYS A 29 1.86 -8.14 6.53
CA LYS A 29 0.79 -8.97 7.11
C LYS A 29 -0.27 -9.30 6.08
N LEU A 30 -0.70 -8.30 5.31
CA LEU A 30 -1.69 -8.45 4.25
C LEU A 30 -1.24 -9.45 3.18
N VAL A 31 0.00 -9.32 2.70
CA VAL A 31 0.56 -10.26 1.71
C VAL A 31 0.65 -11.67 2.28
N ILE A 32 1.08 -11.84 3.53
CA ILE A 32 1.14 -13.15 4.19
C ILE A 32 -0.26 -13.78 4.31
N VAL A 33 -1.27 -13.00 4.73
CA VAL A 33 -2.65 -13.47 4.86
C VAL A 33 -3.21 -13.86 3.48
N HIS A 34 -2.94 -13.08 2.44
CA HIS A 34 -3.38 -13.38 1.08
C HIS A 34 -2.87 -14.73 0.55
N LEU A 35 -1.69 -15.18 0.99
CA LEU A 35 -1.17 -16.51 0.63
C LEU A 35 -1.94 -17.66 1.28
N ARG A 36 -2.66 -17.40 2.37
CA ARG A 36 -3.40 -18.42 3.14
C ARG A 36 -4.88 -18.41 2.82
N GLU A 37 -5.47 -17.23 2.63
CA GLU A 37 -6.90 -17.09 2.42
C GLU A 37 -7.27 -15.99 1.41
N PRO A 38 -8.42 -16.11 0.73
CA PRO A 38 -8.91 -15.08 -0.17
C PRO A 38 -9.30 -13.80 0.59
N LEU A 39 -8.49 -12.75 0.45
CA LEU A 39 -8.87 -11.42 0.93
C LEU A 39 -9.93 -10.74 0.04
N PRO A 40 -10.69 -9.76 0.56
CA PRO A 40 -11.54 -8.88 -0.24
C PRO A 40 -10.77 -8.20 -1.38
N GLN A 41 -11.44 -7.91 -2.49
CA GLN A 41 -10.82 -7.21 -3.62
C GLN A 41 -10.40 -5.77 -3.29
N ARG A 42 -11.07 -5.14 -2.33
CA ARG A 42 -10.76 -3.80 -1.86
C ARG A 42 -11.11 -3.67 -0.39
N PHE A 43 -10.26 -2.99 0.36
CA PHE A 43 -10.57 -2.52 1.70
C PHE A 43 -9.79 -1.25 2.02
N VAL A 44 -10.18 -0.59 3.10
CA VAL A 44 -9.59 0.65 3.60
C VAL A 44 -9.18 0.42 5.05
N VAL A 45 -7.97 0.81 5.39
CA VAL A 45 -7.51 1.00 6.77
C VAL A 45 -7.55 2.49 7.01
N ASP A 46 -8.34 2.91 7.98
CA ASP A 46 -8.64 4.31 8.30
C ASP A 46 -7.99 4.63 9.64
N GLU A 47 -6.92 5.41 9.62
CA GLU A 47 -6.18 5.87 10.79
C GLU A 47 -6.50 7.36 11.04
N ASP A 48 -6.04 7.91 12.15
CA ASP A 48 -6.42 9.28 12.53
C ASP A 48 -5.96 10.34 11.51
N GLU A 49 -4.75 10.20 10.97
CA GLU A 49 -4.12 11.19 10.07
C GLU A 49 -4.24 10.83 8.58
N TYR A 50 -4.46 9.55 8.27
CA TYR A 50 -4.39 9.02 6.92
C TYR A 50 -5.26 7.79 6.71
N ALA A 51 -5.53 7.48 5.45
CA ALA A 51 -6.14 6.23 5.04
C ALA A 51 -5.24 5.48 4.05
N ILE A 52 -5.22 4.16 4.17
CA ILE A 52 -4.64 3.26 3.17
C ILE A 52 -5.76 2.50 2.46
N THR A 53 -5.92 2.76 1.18
CA THR A 53 -6.76 1.93 0.31
C THR A 53 -5.93 0.81 -0.29
N ALA A 54 -6.27 -0.43 0.04
CA ALA A 54 -5.74 -1.63 -0.59
C ALA A 54 -6.70 -2.12 -1.68
N ALA A 55 -6.20 -2.31 -2.90
CA ALA A 55 -6.98 -2.84 -4.02
C ALA A 55 -6.24 -3.98 -4.73
N ARG A 56 -6.84 -5.17 -4.72
CA ARG A 56 -6.37 -6.35 -5.45
C ARG A 56 -6.99 -6.40 -6.85
N LYS A 57 -6.18 -6.71 -7.85
CA LYS A 57 -6.65 -6.98 -9.21
C LYS A 57 -5.92 -8.17 -9.81
N PRO A 58 -6.56 -8.94 -10.70
CA PRO A 58 -5.86 -9.97 -11.47
C PRO A 58 -4.66 -9.38 -12.21
N TRP A 59 -3.52 -10.06 -12.11
CA TRP A 59 -2.30 -9.69 -12.80
C TRP A 59 -2.13 -10.54 -14.07
N VAL A 60 -2.64 -10.01 -15.18
CA VAL A 60 -2.66 -10.72 -16.48
C VAL A 60 -1.25 -11.13 -16.95
N TYR A 61 -0.23 -10.33 -16.64
CA TYR A 61 1.16 -10.66 -16.95
C TYR A 61 1.73 -11.76 -16.06
N GLY A 62 1.31 -11.85 -14.79
CA GLY A 62 1.71 -12.92 -13.88
C GLY A 62 1.36 -14.31 -14.42
N LYS A 63 0.34 -14.43 -15.27
CA LYS A 63 -0.04 -15.70 -15.90
C LYS A 63 0.85 -16.12 -17.08
N ARG A 64 1.70 -15.23 -17.59
CA ARG A 64 2.44 -15.42 -18.86
C ARG A 64 3.95 -15.20 -18.77
N ILE A 65 4.48 -14.80 -17.61
CA ILE A 65 5.92 -14.54 -17.47
C ILE A 65 6.69 -15.86 -17.32
N PHE A 66 7.52 -16.13 -18.31
CA PHE A 66 8.55 -17.16 -18.31
C PHE A 66 9.69 -16.72 -17.38
N ILE A 67 9.87 -17.43 -16.27
CA ILE A 67 11.01 -17.36 -15.34
C ILE A 67 11.25 -15.95 -14.76
N LEU A 68 10.66 -15.67 -13.60
CA LEU A 68 11.10 -14.57 -12.75
C LEU A 68 12.20 -15.05 -11.81
N SER A 69 13.17 -14.18 -11.52
CA SER A 69 14.16 -14.42 -10.48
C SER A 69 14.32 -13.22 -9.57
N TRP A 70 14.62 -13.51 -8.30
CA TRP A 70 15.01 -12.54 -7.30
C TRP A 70 16.42 -12.89 -6.82
N GLY A 71 17.42 -12.20 -7.37
CA GLY A 71 18.81 -12.66 -7.25
C GLY A 71 18.97 -14.04 -7.88
N GLU A 72 19.42 -15.01 -7.08
CA GLU A 72 19.64 -16.40 -7.50
C GLU A 72 18.37 -17.28 -7.39
N GLU A 73 17.33 -16.78 -6.72
CA GLU A 73 16.10 -17.55 -6.50
C GLU A 73 15.16 -17.43 -7.68
N ARG A 74 14.63 -18.56 -8.15
CA ARG A 74 13.50 -18.56 -9.08
C ARG A 74 12.21 -18.31 -8.30
N ILE A 75 11.45 -17.32 -8.72
CA ILE A 75 10.17 -16.98 -8.11
C ILE A 75 9.01 -17.20 -9.08
N LEU A 76 7.86 -17.56 -8.54
CA LEU A 76 6.62 -17.64 -9.30
C LEU A 76 5.79 -16.38 -9.06
N PRO A 77 5.30 -15.72 -10.13
CA PRO A 77 4.41 -14.58 -9.96
C PRO A 77 3.08 -15.01 -9.34
N CYS A 78 2.54 -14.17 -8.45
CA CYS A 78 1.15 -14.31 -8.00
C CYS A 78 0.18 -14.03 -9.16
N GLN A 79 -1.01 -14.63 -9.14
CA GLN A 79 -2.07 -14.35 -10.12
C GLN A 79 -2.72 -12.98 -9.92
N ASP A 80 -2.49 -12.38 -8.75
CA ASP A 80 -3.03 -11.10 -8.35
C ASP A 80 -1.90 -10.09 -8.11
N LYS A 81 -2.23 -8.82 -8.30
CA LYS A 81 -1.40 -7.69 -7.87
C LYS A 81 -2.18 -6.81 -6.91
N TRP A 82 -1.47 -6.21 -5.98
CA TRP A 82 -2.01 -5.22 -5.07
C TRP A 82 -1.57 -3.81 -5.46
N ARG A 83 -2.49 -2.87 -5.29
CA ARG A 83 -2.21 -1.43 -5.31
C ARG A 83 -2.58 -0.87 -3.95
N PHE A 84 -1.61 -0.23 -3.30
CA PHE A 84 -1.80 0.50 -2.07
C PHE A 84 -1.79 1.99 -2.38
N THR A 85 -2.69 2.73 -1.75
CA THR A 85 -2.80 4.18 -1.93
C THR A 85 -2.89 4.80 -0.55
N PHE A 86 -1.90 5.62 -0.21
CA PHE A 86 -1.82 6.39 1.01
C PHE A 86 -2.38 7.79 0.76
N GLU A 87 -3.33 8.23 1.58
CA GLU A 87 -4.00 9.52 1.43
C GLU A 87 -4.13 10.18 2.81
N LEU A 88 -3.67 11.43 2.94
CA LEU A 88 -3.89 12.20 4.16
C LEU A 88 -5.36 12.60 4.29
N HIS A 89 -5.83 12.65 5.53
CA HIS A 89 -7.09 13.28 5.84
C HIS A 89 -6.94 14.78 5.61
N ASN A 90 -7.68 15.34 4.66
CA ASN A 90 -7.63 16.79 4.44
C ASN A 90 -8.03 17.49 5.75
N ALA A 91 -7.22 18.45 6.21
CA ALA A 91 -7.52 19.29 7.38
C ALA A 91 -8.80 20.16 7.24
N ASN A 92 -9.61 19.96 6.20
CA ASN A 92 -10.86 20.69 5.92
C ASN A 92 -12.05 19.73 5.83
N GLY A 93 -12.29 18.91 6.86
CA GLY A 93 -13.32 17.88 6.78
C GLY A 93 -13.85 17.29 8.07
N ARG A 94 -13.88 18.03 9.19
CA ARG A 94 -14.91 17.92 10.23
C ARG A 94 -15.19 19.29 10.83
#